data_AF-A0A4P8ZCH9-F1
#
_entry.id   AF-A0A4P8ZCH9-F1
#
_cell.length_a   1.000
_cell.length_b   1.000
_cell.length_c   1.000
_cell.angle_alpha   90.00
_cell.angle_beta   90.00
_cell.angle_gamma   90.00
#
_symmetry.space_group_name_H-M   'P 1'
#
loop_
_entity.id
_entity.type
_entity.pdbx_description
1 polymer ?
#
loop_
_entity_poly.entity_id
_entity_poly.type
_entity_poly.pdbx_seq_one_letter_code
_entity_poly.pdbx_strand_id
1 'polypeptide(L)'
;MPTHLQHHRHAGSGPCSPRLLALGLCLTVGLALSACGPSHKGQLTVEPAGASAEASTSSSDTPSSTPSPTPSATSSATAWTAPNVTISNDSTGTWHRQDDILKQPTETSSDISQAYNFDTEGCLAIIFYKANQSIYDERKMGGDNTTSSVKIQETMPNHSSFAMTSGPTPVEAVPDDSGTLPGYEIGYTATVKYASGSTGDVAGYRFFRQISDQGVTLEIFLECHPDKLTSADTWHQFLSSTRVTGLDAGAMR
;
A
#
# COMPACT_ATOMS: atom_id res chain seq x y z
N MET A 1 -3.79 11.78 -83.99
CA MET A 1 -4.30 10.63 -83.21
C MET A 1 -3.93 10.89 -81.76
N PRO A 2 -4.91 10.95 -80.85
CA PRO A 2 -5.72 9.79 -80.46
C PRO A 2 -7.23 10.00 -80.61
N THR A 3 -7.93 8.88 -80.58
CA THR A 3 -9.37 8.68 -80.75
C THR A 3 -10.18 9.11 -79.53
N HIS A 4 -11.31 9.74 -79.82
CA HIS A 4 -12.39 10.04 -78.89
C HIS A 4 -13.37 8.86 -78.89
N LEU A 5 -13.74 8.32 -77.73
CA LEU A 5 -15.01 7.61 -77.55
C LEU A 5 -15.60 7.94 -76.17
N GLN A 6 -16.83 8.44 -76.22
CA GLN A 6 -17.78 8.68 -75.14
C GLN A 6 -18.27 7.30 -74.60
N HIS A 7 -18.96 7.10 -73.47
CA HIS A 7 -20.06 7.82 -72.83
C HIS A 7 -20.39 7.13 -71.46
N HIS A 8 -20.91 7.91 -70.50
CA HIS A 8 -22.10 7.69 -69.62
C HIS A 8 -22.54 6.24 -69.25
N ARG A 9 -23.03 5.88 -68.05
CA ARG A 9 -23.84 6.52 -66.98
C ARG A 9 -23.93 5.49 -65.83
N HIS A 10 -23.76 5.89 -64.56
CA HIS A 10 -24.79 5.94 -63.50
C HIS A 10 -25.45 4.63 -62.99
N ALA A 11 -25.46 4.56 -61.65
CA ALA A 11 -26.51 4.10 -60.74
C ALA A 11 -26.62 2.61 -60.34
N GLY A 12 -26.61 2.41 -59.02
CA GLY A 12 -27.06 1.22 -58.30
C GLY A 12 -26.54 1.28 -56.85
N SER A 13 -27.20 1.95 -55.90
CA SER A 13 -28.19 1.36 -54.95
C SER A 13 -27.69 0.01 -54.38
N GLY A 14 -27.41 -0.17 -53.09
CA GLY A 14 -28.03 0.34 -51.88
C GLY A 14 -27.41 -0.36 -50.63
N PRO A 15 -28.05 -0.24 -49.45
CA PRO A 15 -27.37 -0.06 -48.15
C PRO A 15 -27.37 -1.32 -47.26
N CYS A 16 -26.66 -1.30 -46.12
CA CYS A 16 -27.20 -1.79 -44.84
C CYS A 16 -26.38 -1.34 -43.61
N SER A 17 -27.17 -0.99 -42.59
CA SER A 17 -26.89 -0.34 -41.30
C SER A 17 -26.27 -1.28 -40.24
N PRO A 18 -25.92 -0.77 -39.03
CA PRO A 18 -25.06 -1.43 -38.04
C PRO A 18 -25.83 -2.42 -37.16
N ARG A 19 -25.14 -3.44 -36.65
CA ARG A 19 -25.66 -4.30 -35.58
C ARG A 19 -25.12 -3.83 -34.23
N LEU A 20 -26.01 -3.14 -33.51
CA LEU A 20 -26.03 -3.08 -32.05
C LEU A 20 -26.22 -4.50 -31.48
N LEU A 21 -25.41 -4.87 -30.49
CA LEU A 21 -25.76 -5.92 -29.54
C LEU A 21 -25.62 -5.34 -28.13
N ALA A 22 -26.79 -5.09 -27.54
CA ALA A 22 -27.00 -4.83 -26.13
C ALA A 22 -27.40 -6.14 -25.43
N LEU A 23 -27.33 -6.12 -24.09
CA LEU A 23 -27.72 -7.12 -23.07
C LEU A 23 -26.60 -8.10 -22.65
N GLY A 24 -26.33 -8.32 -21.37
CA GLY A 24 -27.12 -8.01 -20.18
C GLY A 24 -26.31 -7.94 -18.88
N LEU A 25 -26.68 -6.96 -18.07
CA LEU A 25 -26.26 -6.70 -16.70
C LEU A 25 -27.22 -7.44 -15.76
N CYS A 26 -26.72 -8.33 -14.89
CA CYS A 26 -27.46 -8.87 -13.75
C CYS A 26 -26.60 -8.75 -12.48
N LEU A 27 -26.79 -7.66 -11.75
CA LEU A 27 -26.36 -7.46 -10.37
C LEU A 27 -27.56 -7.78 -9.47
N THR A 28 -27.45 -8.80 -8.63
CA THR A 28 -28.33 -8.96 -7.46
C THR A 28 -27.47 -9.19 -6.22
N VAL A 29 -27.39 -8.11 -5.44
CA VAL A 29 -26.80 -8.02 -4.10
C VAL A 29 -27.67 -8.78 -3.10
N GLY A 30 -27.06 -9.66 -2.31
CA GLY A 30 -27.68 -10.28 -1.13
C GLY A 30 -26.85 -9.96 0.11
N LEU A 31 -27.13 -8.81 0.74
CA LEU A 31 -26.62 -8.44 2.06
C LEU A 31 -27.67 -8.85 3.11
N ALA A 32 -27.41 -9.92 3.85
CA ALA A 32 -28.17 -10.27 5.05
C ALA A 32 -27.49 -9.67 6.28
N LEU A 33 -28.10 -8.62 6.83
CA LEU A 33 -27.82 -8.07 8.15
C LEU A 33 -28.47 -8.94 9.22
N SER A 34 -27.68 -9.48 10.14
CA SER A 34 -28.19 -9.92 11.44
C SER A 34 -27.17 -9.63 12.55
N ALA A 35 -27.32 -8.47 13.17
CA ALA A 35 -26.77 -8.18 14.49
C ALA A 35 -27.95 -8.00 15.46
N CYS A 36 -28.05 -8.86 16.46
CA CYS A 36 -28.89 -8.64 17.64
C CYS A 36 -28.35 -9.47 18.82
N GLY A 37 -28.00 -8.81 19.92
CA GLY A 37 -27.82 -9.44 21.23
C GLY A 37 -26.87 -8.69 22.18
N PRO A 38 -27.15 -8.61 23.50
CA PRO A 38 -27.15 -7.34 24.21
C PRO A 38 -26.15 -7.17 25.36
N SER A 39 -25.88 -5.88 25.64
CA SER A 39 -25.73 -5.20 26.94
C SER A 39 -25.63 -6.06 28.20
N HIS A 40 -24.55 -5.89 28.96
CA HIS A 40 -24.56 -6.04 30.42
C HIS A 40 -23.64 -5.01 31.08
N LYS A 41 -24.31 -4.07 31.76
CA LYS A 41 -23.78 -3.16 32.77
C LYS A 41 -23.69 -3.95 34.08
N GLY A 42 -22.52 -3.98 34.72
CA GLY A 42 -22.32 -4.74 35.96
C GLY A 42 -21.09 -4.30 36.72
N GLN A 43 -21.20 -3.15 37.37
CA GLN A 43 -20.30 -2.67 38.42
C GLN A 43 -20.52 -3.49 39.69
N LEU A 44 -19.46 -4.10 40.25
CA LEU A 44 -19.35 -4.40 41.68
C LEU A 44 -17.88 -4.32 42.13
N THR A 45 -17.59 -3.18 42.76
CA THR A 45 -16.66 -3.01 43.89
C THR A 45 -16.81 -4.14 44.91
N VAL A 46 -15.71 -4.71 45.41
CA VAL A 46 -15.42 -4.93 46.85
C VAL A 46 -13.90 -5.20 47.01
N GLU A 47 -13.24 -4.33 47.77
CA GLU A 47 -12.00 -4.60 48.50
C GLU A 47 -12.34 -5.29 49.83
N PRO A 48 -11.46 -6.14 50.38
CA PRO A 48 -11.20 -5.97 51.80
C PRO A 48 -9.71 -5.95 52.15
N ALA A 49 -9.38 -4.92 52.92
CA ALA A 49 -8.17 -4.76 53.72
C ALA A 49 -8.19 -5.61 55.01
N GLY A 50 -6.99 -5.83 55.57
CA GLY A 50 -6.72 -6.33 56.92
C GLY A 50 -5.43 -7.15 56.92
N ALA A 51 -4.25 -6.60 57.24
CA ALA A 51 -3.71 -6.35 58.60
C ALA A 51 -3.70 -7.64 59.45
N SER A 52 -2.68 -8.06 60.20
CA SER A 52 -1.55 -7.39 60.85
C SER A 52 -0.56 -8.47 61.36
N ALA A 53 0.59 -7.99 61.87
CA ALA A 53 1.72 -8.59 62.58
C ALA A 53 1.42 -9.75 63.58
N GLU A 54 2.35 -10.52 64.15
CA GLU A 54 3.73 -10.26 64.56
C GLU A 54 4.46 -11.57 64.93
N ALA A 55 5.73 -11.43 65.32
CA ALA A 55 6.82 -12.38 65.46
C ALA A 55 6.72 -13.48 66.54
N SER A 56 7.61 -14.48 66.42
CA SER A 56 8.54 -14.87 67.51
C SER A 56 9.65 -15.85 67.07
N THR A 57 10.89 -15.39 67.25
CA THR A 57 12.17 -16.04 67.65
C THR A 57 12.34 -17.57 67.64
N SER A 58 13.44 -18.06 67.05
CA SER A 58 14.54 -18.74 67.78
C SER A 58 15.70 -19.14 66.86
N SER A 59 16.91 -19.02 67.42
CA SER A 59 18.24 -19.21 66.85
C SER A 59 18.57 -20.68 66.51
N SER A 60 19.36 -20.92 65.47
CA SER A 60 20.32 -22.04 65.44
C SER A 60 21.41 -21.80 64.38
N ASP A 61 22.66 -21.87 64.83
CA ASP A 61 23.87 -21.82 64.02
C ASP A 61 23.97 -23.03 63.06
N THR A 62 24.21 -22.79 61.76
CA THR A 62 24.85 -23.73 60.82
C THR A 62 25.41 -22.95 59.62
N PRO A 63 26.63 -23.22 59.13
CA PRO A 63 27.24 -22.42 58.08
C PRO A 63 26.86 -22.92 56.67
N SER A 64 26.97 -22.00 55.71
CA SER A 64 27.13 -22.23 54.27
C SER A 64 25.86 -22.36 53.42
N SER A 65 25.62 -21.35 52.59
CA SER A 65 25.37 -21.50 51.15
C SER A 65 25.50 -20.12 50.48
N THR A 66 26.47 -20.02 49.57
CA THR A 66 26.66 -18.93 48.60
C THR A 66 25.32 -18.43 48.04
N PRO A 67 25.11 -17.11 47.84
CA PRO A 67 23.90 -16.62 47.20
C PRO A 67 23.78 -17.22 45.80
N SER A 68 22.72 -17.99 45.58
CA SER A 68 22.32 -18.46 44.25
C SER A 68 22.08 -17.24 43.37
N PRO A 69 22.67 -17.13 42.18
CA PRO A 69 22.40 -16.01 41.30
C PRO A 69 20.93 -16.06 40.91
N THR A 70 20.15 -15.07 41.35
CA THR A 70 18.86 -14.76 40.75
C THR A 70 19.10 -14.66 39.24
N PRO A 71 18.39 -15.42 38.39
CA PRO A 71 18.50 -15.20 36.96
C PRO A 71 17.98 -13.79 36.71
N SER A 72 18.89 -12.85 36.53
CA SER A 72 18.58 -11.56 35.94
C SER A 72 17.84 -11.90 34.65
N ALA A 73 16.55 -11.56 34.59
CA ALA A 73 15.80 -11.54 33.36
C ALA A 73 16.41 -10.42 32.51
N THR A 74 17.57 -10.70 31.92
CA THR A 74 18.10 -9.95 30.79
C THR A 74 17.02 -10.13 29.74
N SER A 75 16.18 -9.10 29.59
CA SER A 75 15.32 -8.99 28.43
C SER A 75 16.27 -8.90 27.24
N SER A 76 16.57 -10.05 26.64
CA SER A 76 17.26 -10.13 25.37
C SER A 76 16.29 -9.54 24.35
N ALA A 77 16.33 -8.22 24.21
CA ALA A 77 15.67 -7.54 23.12
C ALA A 77 16.32 -8.09 21.85
N THR A 78 15.62 -8.98 21.15
CA THR A 78 16.04 -9.47 19.86
C THR A 78 16.22 -8.25 18.95
N ALA A 79 17.43 -8.04 18.45
CA ALA A 79 17.69 -6.99 17.47
C ALA A 79 16.78 -7.23 16.26
N TRP A 80 16.05 -6.21 15.80
CA TRP A 80 15.20 -6.34 14.64
C TRP A 80 16.04 -6.66 13.40
N THR A 81 15.48 -7.50 12.54
CA THR A 81 16.09 -7.92 11.30
C THR A 81 15.12 -7.56 10.18
N ALA A 82 15.63 -6.94 9.13
CA ALA A 82 14.82 -6.56 7.98
C ALA A 82 14.21 -7.82 7.31
N PRO A 83 12.94 -7.77 6.91
CA PRO A 83 12.32 -8.88 6.18
C PRO A 83 12.97 -9.05 4.81
N ASN A 84 12.94 -10.28 4.29
CA ASN A 84 13.46 -10.59 2.97
C ASN A 84 12.36 -10.42 1.92
N VAL A 85 12.16 -9.19 1.45
CA VAL A 85 11.08 -8.86 0.52
C VAL A 85 11.53 -8.90 -0.93
N THR A 86 10.64 -9.38 -1.80
CA THR A 86 10.74 -9.19 -3.25
C THR A 86 9.46 -8.56 -3.79
N ILE A 87 9.60 -7.73 -4.81
CA ILE A 87 8.48 -7.08 -5.51
C ILE A 87 8.56 -7.43 -6.99
N SER A 88 7.44 -7.87 -7.52
CA SER A 88 7.27 -8.19 -8.94
C SER A 88 6.00 -7.56 -9.47
N ASN A 89 5.96 -7.25 -10.76
CA ASN A 89 4.75 -6.83 -11.45
C ASN A 89 4.42 -7.84 -12.54
N ASP A 90 3.25 -8.49 -12.43
CA ASP A 90 2.73 -9.36 -13.49
C ASP A 90 2.08 -8.51 -14.57
N SER A 91 2.93 -7.84 -15.35
CA SER A 91 2.49 -7.02 -16.46
C SER A 91 2.03 -7.92 -17.60
N THR A 92 0.73 -8.11 -17.76
CA THR A 92 0.15 -8.80 -18.93
C THR A 92 0.25 -7.96 -20.21
N GLY A 93 1.41 -7.32 -20.44
CA GLY A 93 1.75 -6.58 -21.66
C GLY A 93 1.33 -5.11 -21.68
N THR A 94 0.84 -4.52 -20.58
CA THR A 94 0.40 -3.10 -20.53
C THR A 94 1.37 -2.17 -19.80
N TRP A 95 2.19 -2.73 -18.90
CA TRP A 95 3.16 -2.01 -18.09
C TRP A 95 4.56 -2.51 -18.41
N HIS A 96 5.47 -1.60 -18.77
CA HIS A 96 6.81 -1.97 -19.17
C HIS A 96 7.82 -1.45 -18.18
N ARG A 97 8.61 -2.34 -17.60
CA ARG A 97 9.67 -1.98 -16.64
C ARG A 97 10.66 -1.03 -17.30
N GLN A 98 11.04 0.01 -16.56
CA GLN A 98 11.99 1.04 -16.96
C GLN A 98 13.11 1.10 -15.92
N ASP A 99 14.30 0.69 -16.32
CA ASP A 99 15.45 0.63 -15.43
C ASP A 99 16.29 1.93 -15.44
N ASP A 100 16.01 2.86 -16.37
CA ASP A 100 16.81 4.07 -16.61
C ASP A 100 16.20 5.38 -16.06
N ILE A 101 14.92 5.37 -15.69
CA ILE A 101 14.20 6.56 -15.21
C ILE A 101 14.61 6.94 -13.77
N LEU A 102 14.91 5.93 -12.95
CA LEU A 102 15.33 6.13 -11.57
C LEU A 102 16.84 6.39 -11.52
N LYS A 103 17.26 7.35 -10.69
CA LYS A 103 18.69 7.67 -10.53
C LYS A 103 19.50 6.50 -9.96
N GLN A 104 18.84 5.69 -9.11
CA GLN A 104 19.41 4.59 -8.35
C GLN A 104 18.36 3.51 -8.13
N PRO A 105 17.94 2.79 -9.19
CA PRO A 105 17.10 1.62 -9.01
C PRO A 105 17.81 0.65 -8.05
N THR A 106 17.19 0.37 -6.91
CA THR A 106 17.70 -0.56 -5.92
C THR A 106 16.80 -1.79 -5.90
N GLU A 107 17.38 -2.97 -5.78
CA GLU A 107 16.68 -4.27 -5.73
C GLU A 107 17.20 -5.07 -4.54
N THR A 108 17.46 -4.39 -3.42
CA THR A 108 17.84 -5.07 -2.17
C THR A 108 16.58 -5.34 -1.37
N SER A 109 16.55 -6.42 -0.61
CA SER A 109 15.36 -6.77 0.19
C SER A 109 14.97 -5.74 1.27
N SER A 110 15.81 -4.72 1.50
CA SER A 110 15.56 -3.61 2.44
C SER A 110 15.30 -2.26 1.76
N ASP A 111 15.56 -2.14 0.46
CA ASP A 111 15.34 -0.91 -0.31
C ASP A 111 15.12 -1.32 -1.77
N ILE A 112 13.90 -1.15 -2.25
CA ILE A 112 13.48 -1.51 -3.61
C ILE A 112 12.88 -0.27 -4.27
N SER A 113 13.32 0.02 -5.49
CA SER A 113 12.73 1.07 -6.29
C SER A 113 12.61 0.63 -7.75
N GLN A 114 11.38 0.57 -8.25
CA GLN A 114 11.04 0.10 -9.60
C GLN A 114 10.19 1.14 -10.33
N ALA A 115 10.37 1.27 -11.64
CA ALA A 115 9.56 2.16 -12.48
C ALA A 115 8.98 1.40 -13.67
N TYR A 116 7.77 1.79 -14.09
CA TYR A 116 7.02 1.17 -15.18
C TYR A 116 6.32 2.24 -16.02
N ASN A 117 6.35 2.10 -17.34
CA ASN A 117 5.60 2.96 -18.25
C ASN A 117 4.33 2.26 -18.73
N PHE A 118 3.26 3.05 -18.90
CA PHE A 118 2.01 2.61 -19.52
C PHE A 118 2.01 2.82 -21.03
N ASP A 119 1.70 1.77 -21.80
CA ASP A 119 1.87 1.74 -23.26
C ASP A 119 1.18 2.84 -24.05
N THR A 120 -0.03 3.22 -23.66
CA THR A 120 -0.91 4.04 -24.52
C THR A 120 -1.06 5.47 -24.06
N GLU A 121 -0.72 5.79 -22.81
CA GLU A 121 -1.02 7.11 -22.21
C GLU A 121 0.19 7.83 -21.58
N GLY A 122 1.37 7.21 -21.58
CA GLY A 122 2.60 7.90 -21.15
C GLY A 122 2.66 8.23 -19.65
N CYS A 123 1.91 7.48 -18.84
CA CYS A 123 2.02 7.54 -17.39
C CYS A 123 3.20 6.70 -16.89
N LEU A 124 3.84 7.18 -15.84
CA LEU A 124 4.94 6.55 -15.14
C LEU A 124 4.45 6.05 -13.77
N ALA A 125 4.46 4.75 -13.57
CA ALA A 125 4.25 4.15 -12.25
C ALA A 125 5.60 3.92 -11.56
N ILE A 126 5.70 4.24 -10.27
CA ILE A 126 6.92 4.10 -9.48
C ILE A 126 6.60 3.41 -8.18
N ILE A 127 7.33 2.35 -7.86
CA ILE A 127 7.22 1.62 -6.61
C ILE A 127 8.45 1.93 -5.76
N PHE A 128 8.24 2.31 -4.52
CA PHE A 128 9.26 2.44 -3.48
C PHE A 128 8.91 1.53 -2.32
N TYR A 129 9.87 0.72 -1.90
CA TYR A 129 9.78 -0.06 -0.69
C TYR A 129 11.02 0.18 0.16
N LYS A 130 10.82 0.25 1.47
CA LYS A 130 11.89 0.47 2.42
C LYS A 130 11.66 -0.33 3.69
N ALA A 131 12.70 -1.02 4.15
CA ALA A 131 12.79 -1.60 5.48
C ALA A 131 13.75 -0.78 6.34
N ASN A 132 13.32 -0.41 7.54
CA ASN A 132 14.16 0.34 8.47
C ASN A 132 13.78 0.08 9.93
N GLN A 133 14.81 -0.01 10.78
CA GLN A 133 14.66 -0.10 12.24
C GLN A 133 13.79 1.04 12.80
N SER A 134 13.89 2.26 12.25
CA SER A 134 13.08 3.39 12.71
C SER A 134 11.59 3.13 12.51
N ILE A 135 11.21 2.54 11.38
CA ILE A 135 9.82 2.14 11.10
C ILE A 135 9.39 1.03 12.07
N TYR A 136 10.29 0.12 12.41
CA TYR A 136 10.01 -0.91 13.41
C TYR A 136 9.76 -0.32 14.80
N ASP A 137 10.53 0.70 15.17
CA ASP A 137 10.40 1.38 16.46
C ASP A 137 9.13 2.23 16.55
N GLU A 138 8.57 2.67 15.41
CA GLU A 138 7.30 3.38 15.31
C GLU A 138 6.08 2.54 15.73
N ARG A 139 6.21 1.20 15.88
CA ARG A 139 5.12 0.33 16.40
C ARG A 139 4.60 0.75 17.78
N LYS A 140 5.37 1.59 18.48
CA LYS A 140 5.04 2.14 19.80
C LYS A 140 4.29 3.49 19.74
N MET A 141 4.23 4.14 18.57
CA MET A 141 3.79 5.54 18.41
C MET A 141 2.44 5.72 17.71
N GLY A 142 1.79 4.65 17.28
CA GLY A 142 0.48 4.69 16.63
C GLY A 142 0.24 3.43 15.82
N GLY A 143 -1.02 3.07 15.62
CA GLY A 143 -1.37 1.96 14.74
C GLY A 143 -1.01 2.28 13.29
N ASP A 144 -0.59 1.26 12.54
CA ASP A 144 -0.33 1.32 11.11
C ASP A 144 -1.45 2.01 10.32
N ASN A 145 -2.70 1.83 10.75
CA ASN A 145 -3.86 2.47 10.15
C ASN A 145 -3.77 4.01 10.22
N THR A 146 -3.50 4.54 11.42
CA THR A 146 -3.39 5.99 11.63
C THR A 146 -2.17 6.52 10.90
N THR A 147 -1.02 5.85 11.05
CA THR A 147 0.23 6.30 10.43
C THR A 147 0.16 6.28 8.92
N SER A 148 -0.41 5.23 8.30
CA SER A 148 -0.57 5.15 6.85
C SER A 148 -1.52 6.23 6.32
N SER A 149 -2.63 6.49 7.03
CA SER A 149 -3.61 7.52 6.66
C SER A 149 -3.04 8.94 6.72
N VAL A 150 -2.07 9.20 7.60
CA VAL A 150 -1.40 10.50 7.73
C VAL A 150 -0.28 10.62 6.70
N LYS A 151 0.60 9.62 6.61
CA LYS A 151 1.78 9.65 5.71
C LYS A 151 1.42 9.76 4.24
N ILE A 152 0.32 9.16 3.81
CA ILE A 152 -0.12 9.29 2.41
C ILE A 152 -0.44 10.74 2.01
N GLN A 153 -0.71 11.61 2.97
CA GLN A 153 -1.01 13.02 2.75
C GLN A 153 0.26 13.90 2.79
N GLU A 154 1.39 13.36 3.24
CA GLU A 154 2.64 14.11 3.38
C GLU A 154 3.23 14.43 2.01
N THR A 155 3.61 15.68 1.78
CA THR A 155 4.30 16.11 0.57
C THR A 155 5.67 15.46 0.45
N MET A 156 5.95 14.83 -0.69
CA MET A 156 7.26 14.27 -1.00
C MET A 156 8.29 15.37 -1.33
N PRO A 157 9.59 15.23 -0.98
CA PRO A 157 10.60 16.26 -1.22
C PRO A 157 10.77 16.67 -2.70
N ASN A 158 10.50 15.76 -3.64
CA ASN A 158 10.57 16.03 -5.08
C ASN A 158 9.24 16.51 -5.69
N HIS A 159 8.16 16.58 -4.90
CA HIS A 159 6.82 16.98 -5.32
C HIS A 159 6.48 18.35 -4.73
N SER A 160 6.80 19.42 -5.47
CA SER A 160 6.35 20.77 -5.11
C SER A 160 4.89 21.00 -5.51
N SER A 161 4.23 21.99 -4.92
CA SER A 161 2.81 22.32 -5.22
C SER A 161 1.85 21.13 -5.06
N PHE A 162 2.19 20.18 -4.18
CA PHE A 162 1.38 18.99 -3.94
C PHE A 162 -0.01 19.38 -3.43
N ALA A 163 -1.04 18.91 -4.12
CA ALA A 163 -2.42 19.10 -3.74
C ALA A 163 -3.20 17.80 -3.95
N MET A 164 -3.96 17.41 -2.95
CA MET A 164 -4.82 16.23 -3.02
C MET A 164 -6.09 16.54 -3.82
N THR A 165 -6.44 15.66 -4.75
CA THR A 165 -7.69 15.72 -5.52
C THR A 165 -8.75 14.79 -4.96
N SER A 166 -8.37 13.84 -4.09
CA SER A 166 -9.28 13.05 -3.26
C SER A 166 -8.73 12.88 -1.84
N GLY A 167 -9.61 12.57 -0.88
CA GLY A 167 -9.21 12.24 0.49
C GLY A 167 -8.62 10.83 0.60
N PRO A 168 -7.87 10.53 1.67
CA PRO A 168 -7.33 9.20 1.91
C PRO A 168 -8.44 8.16 1.97
N THR A 169 -8.38 7.18 1.08
CA THR A 169 -9.38 6.13 0.97
C THR A 169 -8.71 4.78 1.20
N PRO A 170 -9.23 3.91 2.08
CA PRO A 170 -8.70 2.56 2.24
C PRO A 170 -8.83 1.75 0.95
N VAL A 171 -7.80 1.00 0.58
CA VAL A 171 -7.80 0.12 -0.59
C VAL A 171 -7.07 -1.19 -0.28
N GLU A 172 -7.57 -2.29 -0.82
CA GLU A 172 -7.03 -3.65 -0.66
C GLU A 172 -6.73 -4.23 -2.04
N ALA A 173 -5.75 -3.66 -2.73
CA ALA A 173 -5.48 -3.99 -4.14
C ALA A 173 -4.14 -4.70 -4.38
N VAL A 174 -3.12 -4.47 -3.54
CA VAL A 174 -1.76 -4.98 -3.78
C VAL A 174 -1.63 -6.40 -3.22
N PRO A 175 -1.40 -7.46 -4.02
CA PRO A 175 -1.28 -8.81 -3.48
C PRO A 175 -0.04 -9.00 -2.60
N ASP A 176 -0.21 -9.67 -1.45
CA ASP A 176 0.88 -10.14 -0.59
C ASP A 176 0.83 -11.67 -0.37
N ASP A 177 1.58 -12.19 0.60
CA ASP A 177 1.57 -13.62 0.92
C ASP A 177 0.30 -14.07 1.69
N SER A 178 -0.44 -13.11 2.26
CA SER A 178 -1.65 -13.33 3.06
C SER A 178 -2.96 -13.08 2.29
N GLY A 179 -2.88 -12.50 1.10
CA GLY A 179 -4.00 -12.19 0.23
C GLY A 179 -3.78 -10.85 -0.46
N THR A 180 -4.31 -9.79 0.14
CA THR A 180 -4.15 -8.40 -0.31
C THR A 180 -3.65 -7.54 0.83
N LEU A 181 -2.64 -6.74 0.55
CA LEU A 181 -2.08 -5.72 1.42
C LEU A 181 -3.06 -4.54 1.53
N PRO A 182 -3.71 -4.33 2.68
CA PRO A 182 -4.52 -3.14 2.90
C PRO A 182 -3.61 -1.91 3.02
N GLY A 183 -4.01 -0.81 2.41
CA GLY A 183 -3.34 0.48 2.52
C GLY A 183 -4.29 1.64 2.29
N TYR A 184 -3.74 2.82 2.05
CA TYR A 184 -4.50 4.00 1.66
C TYR A 184 -4.14 4.40 0.24
N GLU A 185 -5.08 5.04 -0.44
CA GLU A 185 -4.85 5.74 -1.69
C GLU A 185 -5.40 7.17 -1.70
N ILE A 186 -4.81 8.01 -2.55
CA ILE A 186 -5.27 9.36 -2.88
C ILE A 186 -5.09 9.62 -4.38
N GLY A 187 -5.89 10.54 -4.92
CA GLY A 187 -5.56 11.27 -6.13
C GLY A 187 -4.81 12.56 -5.76
N TYR A 188 -3.89 13.00 -6.61
CA TYR A 188 -3.12 14.21 -6.38
C TYR A 188 -2.70 14.92 -7.67
N THR A 189 -2.27 16.17 -7.51
CA THR A 189 -1.50 16.93 -8.50
C THR A 189 -0.22 17.46 -7.85
N ALA A 190 0.86 17.58 -8.61
CA ALA A 190 2.11 18.17 -8.13
C ALA A 190 2.97 18.67 -9.30
N THR A 191 4.00 19.43 -8.98
CA THR A 191 5.14 19.69 -9.87
C THR A 191 6.31 18.83 -9.38
N VAL A 192 6.70 17.84 -10.18
CA VAL A 192 7.74 16.86 -9.87
C VAL A 192 9.08 17.32 -10.42
N LYS A 193 10.12 17.26 -9.58
CA LYS A 193 11.51 17.41 -9.99
C LYS A 193 12.16 16.04 -10.17
N TYR A 194 12.46 15.69 -11.41
CA TYR A 194 13.08 14.41 -11.77
C TYR A 194 14.59 14.43 -11.55
N ALA A 195 15.18 13.24 -11.44
CA ALA A 195 16.61 13.05 -11.24
C ALA A 195 17.49 13.64 -12.36
N SER A 196 16.95 13.69 -13.58
CA SER A 196 17.53 14.36 -14.75
C SER A 196 17.70 15.87 -14.55
N GLY A 197 17.04 16.45 -13.56
CA GLY A 197 16.95 17.89 -13.32
C GLY A 197 15.76 18.56 -14.01
N SER A 198 15.00 17.84 -14.85
CA SER A 198 13.76 18.36 -15.44
C SER A 198 12.66 18.47 -14.40
N THR A 199 11.74 19.41 -14.62
CA THR A 199 10.52 19.57 -13.82
C THR A 199 9.30 19.42 -14.72
N GLY A 200 8.23 18.80 -14.21
CA GLY A 200 6.97 18.67 -14.92
C GLY A 200 5.78 18.64 -13.98
N ASP A 201 4.67 19.22 -14.42
CA ASP A 201 3.40 19.08 -13.71
C ASP A 201 2.82 17.70 -13.98
N VAL A 202 2.28 17.08 -12.93
CA VAL A 202 1.67 15.75 -12.96
C VAL A 202 0.31 15.77 -12.28
N ALA A 203 -0.57 14.91 -12.78
CA ALA A 203 -1.73 14.43 -12.04
C ALA A 203 -1.60 12.91 -11.88
N GLY A 204 -2.08 12.38 -10.76
CA GLY A 204 -1.73 11.02 -10.40
C GLY A 204 -2.51 10.42 -9.26
N TYR A 205 -2.16 9.17 -8.96
CA TYR A 205 -2.61 8.44 -7.78
C TYR A 205 -1.41 8.02 -6.95
N ARG A 206 -1.60 7.94 -5.63
CA ARG A 206 -0.59 7.46 -4.69
C ARG A 206 -1.22 6.39 -3.82
N PHE A 207 -0.49 5.29 -3.59
CA PHE A 207 -0.79 4.29 -2.58
C PHE A 207 0.29 4.33 -1.51
N PHE A 208 -0.09 4.14 -0.24
CA PHE A 208 0.85 4.04 0.86
C PHE A 208 0.39 3.03 1.90
N ARG A 209 1.34 2.21 2.37
CA ARG A 209 1.16 1.29 3.50
C ARG A 209 2.43 1.21 4.33
N GLN A 210 2.33 1.48 5.62
CA GLN A 210 3.37 1.21 6.59
C GLN A 210 3.02 -0.01 7.43
N ILE A 211 3.92 -0.98 7.58
CA ILE A 211 3.79 -2.14 8.46
C ILE A 211 4.85 -2.03 9.56
N SER A 212 4.50 -1.41 10.68
CA SER A 212 5.46 -1.11 11.75
C SER A 212 5.99 -2.37 12.43
N ASP A 213 5.19 -3.43 12.60
CA ASP A 213 5.67 -4.68 13.20
C ASP A 213 6.76 -5.39 12.39
N GLN A 214 6.83 -5.13 11.08
CA GLN A 214 7.89 -5.62 10.20
C GLN A 214 8.94 -4.56 9.88
N GLY A 215 8.70 -3.31 10.27
CA GLY A 215 9.60 -2.19 10.02
C GLY A 215 9.69 -1.79 8.56
N VAL A 216 8.57 -1.82 7.82
CA VAL A 216 8.56 -1.55 6.38
C VAL A 216 7.52 -0.53 5.93
N THR A 217 7.78 0.10 4.79
CA THR A 217 6.80 0.90 4.04
C THR A 217 6.78 0.47 2.59
N LEU A 218 5.59 0.43 2.00
CA LEU A 218 5.36 0.35 0.56
C LEU A 218 4.66 1.63 0.11
N GLU A 219 5.20 2.25 -0.93
CA GLU A 219 4.69 3.46 -1.52
C GLU A 219 4.69 3.32 -3.04
N ILE A 220 3.58 3.66 -3.68
CA ILE A 220 3.43 3.54 -5.13
C ILE A 220 2.86 4.84 -5.65
N PHE A 221 3.45 5.37 -6.71
CA PHE A 221 2.96 6.52 -7.45
C PHE A 221 2.53 6.12 -8.85
N LEU A 222 1.52 6.79 -9.35
CA LEU A 222 1.23 6.88 -10.78
C LEU A 222 1.26 8.35 -11.17
N GLU A 223 2.21 8.73 -12.02
CA GLU A 223 2.40 10.08 -12.51
C GLU A 223 2.04 10.16 -13.99
N CYS A 224 1.02 10.93 -14.32
CA CYS A 224 0.61 11.19 -15.70
C CYS A 224 0.74 12.68 -16.01
N HIS A 225 0.79 13.02 -17.30
CA HIS A 225 0.53 14.39 -17.71
C HIS A 225 -0.88 14.81 -17.26
N PRO A 226 -1.12 16.04 -16.77
CA PRO A 226 -2.40 16.43 -16.16
C PRO A 226 -3.62 16.21 -17.07
N ASP A 227 -3.46 16.47 -18.38
CA ASP A 227 -4.53 16.28 -19.37
C ASP A 227 -4.71 14.84 -19.84
N LYS A 228 -3.91 13.91 -19.32
CA LYS A 228 -3.88 12.49 -19.69
C LYS A 228 -3.86 11.58 -18.46
N LEU A 229 -4.42 12.03 -17.35
CA LEU A 229 -4.59 11.18 -16.18
C LEU A 229 -5.45 9.97 -16.56
N THR A 230 -4.89 8.79 -16.37
CA THR A 230 -5.60 7.54 -16.62
C THR A 230 -6.70 7.29 -15.59
N SER A 231 -7.57 6.33 -15.87
CA SER A 231 -8.69 5.99 -15.00
C SER A 231 -8.24 5.37 -13.66
N ALA A 232 -9.08 5.48 -12.63
CA ALA A 232 -8.86 4.79 -11.37
C ALA A 232 -8.81 3.26 -11.55
N ASP A 233 -9.57 2.71 -12.52
CA ASP A 233 -9.54 1.28 -12.84
C ASP A 233 -8.15 0.86 -13.35
N THR A 234 -7.51 1.67 -14.18
CA THR A 234 -6.14 1.43 -14.68
C THR A 234 -5.11 1.50 -13.55
N TRP A 235 -5.31 2.43 -12.61
CA TRP A 235 -4.51 2.52 -11.40
C TRP A 235 -4.64 1.26 -10.53
N HIS A 236 -5.88 0.82 -10.25
CA HIS A 236 -6.12 -0.40 -9.48
C HIS A 236 -5.64 -1.65 -10.19
N GLN A 237 -5.67 -1.69 -11.53
CA GLN A 237 -5.06 -2.76 -12.31
C GLN A 237 -3.54 -2.83 -12.03
N PHE A 238 -2.83 -1.70 -12.00
CA PHE A 238 -1.40 -1.67 -11.66
C PHE A 238 -1.11 -2.13 -10.23
N LEU A 239 -1.93 -1.69 -9.26
CA LEU A 239 -1.82 -2.16 -7.88
C LEU A 239 -2.01 -3.68 -7.80
N SER A 240 -3.05 -4.19 -8.46
CA SER A 240 -3.37 -5.63 -8.47
C SER A 240 -2.33 -6.50 -9.19
N SER A 241 -1.57 -5.94 -10.13
CA SER A 241 -0.47 -6.64 -10.78
C SER A 241 0.84 -6.58 -9.99
N THR A 242 0.93 -5.73 -8.96
CA THR A 242 2.12 -5.58 -8.11
C THR A 242 2.09 -6.57 -6.95
N ARG A 243 2.80 -7.70 -7.07
CA ARG A 243 2.92 -8.70 -6.02
C ARG A 243 4.11 -8.42 -5.11
N VAL A 244 3.85 -8.39 -3.81
CA VAL A 244 4.87 -8.30 -2.75
C VAL A 244 4.99 -9.66 -2.07
N THR A 245 6.20 -10.21 -1.98
CA THR A 245 6.46 -11.52 -1.36
C THR A 245 7.46 -11.33 -0.22
N GLY A 246 7.33 -12.13 0.85
CA GLY A 246 8.14 -12.02 2.06
C GLY A 246 7.56 -11.07 3.12
N LEU A 247 6.29 -10.67 2.98
CA LEU A 247 5.54 -9.87 3.95
C LEU A 247 4.21 -10.56 4.29
N ASP A 248 3.91 -10.66 5.58
CA ASP A 248 2.57 -10.93 6.10
C ASP A 248 2.04 -9.69 6.83
N ALA A 249 1.39 -8.80 6.09
CA ALA A 249 1.02 -7.49 6.62
C ALA A 249 -0.21 -7.55 7.55
N GLY A 250 -1.06 -8.55 7.37
CA GLY A 250 -2.36 -8.65 8.01
C GLY A 250 -3.23 -7.40 7.84
N ALA A 251 -4.28 -7.32 8.65
CA ALA A 251 -5.16 -6.16 8.70
C ALA A 251 -4.44 -4.90 9.20
N MET A 252 -4.80 -3.72 8.69
CA MET A 252 -4.34 -2.44 9.23
C MET A 252 -4.86 -2.26 10.67
N ARG A 253 -3.96 -2.26 11.65
CA ARG A 253 -4.26 -2.04 13.07
C ARG A 253 -3.99 -0.60 13.51
#